data_AF-A0A7J3GYK4-F1
#
_entry.id   AF-A0A7J3GYK4-F1
#
_cell.length_a   1.000
_cell.length_b   1.000
_cell.length_c   1.000
_cell.angle_alpha   90.00
_cell.angle_beta   90.00
_cell.angle_gamma   90.00
#
_symmetry.space_group_name_H-M   'P 1'
#
loop_
_entity.id
_entity.type
_entity.pdbx_description
1 polymer ?
#
loop_
_entity_poly.entity_id
_entity_poly.type
_entity_poly.pdbx_seq_one_letter_code
_entity_poly.pdbx_strand_id
1 'polypeptide(L)'
;MRHLALLSMVALVVLVAPALAASPASLPQIYWRTVNDPRPGGELTVAFFLGYLEDGRPKVVPDAVYSAAMGGKEVPVRVEGGIAYVTVGIPMEAIGGGRVALNLTARSEMYGISQTRSVEVTFGPDLPAILALLSLSVPLVLPLVVRRR
;
A
#
# COMPACT_ATOMS: atom_id res chain seq x y z
N MET A 1 55.87 10.45 -21.95
CA MET A 1 55.27 9.12 -21.72
C MET A 1 54.17 9.10 -20.65
N ARG A 2 54.23 9.91 -19.58
CA ARG A 2 53.20 9.96 -18.51
C ARG A 2 51.80 10.39 -18.95
N HIS A 3 51.69 11.25 -19.97
CA HIS A 3 50.39 11.75 -20.44
C HIS A 3 49.60 10.75 -21.30
N LEU A 4 50.28 9.80 -21.95
CA LEU A 4 49.63 8.78 -22.79
C LEU A 4 48.90 7.72 -21.95
N ALA A 5 49.47 7.37 -20.79
CA ALA A 5 48.88 6.42 -19.85
C ALA A 5 47.64 7.00 -19.13
N LEU A 6 47.60 8.32 -18.92
CA LEU A 6 46.45 8.98 -18.32
C LEU A 6 45.28 9.09 -19.31
N LEU A 7 45.58 9.36 -20.59
CA LEU A 7 44.58 9.39 -21.67
C LEU A 7 43.99 8.01 -21.98
N SER A 8 44.79 6.93 -21.93
CA SER A 8 44.27 5.58 -22.11
C SER A 8 43.38 5.12 -20.95
N MET A 9 43.68 5.56 -19.72
CA MET A 9 42.88 5.24 -18.54
C MET A 9 41.54 6.01 -18.53
N VAL A 10 41.52 7.27 -18.97
CA VAL A 10 40.27 8.04 -19.13
C VAL A 10 39.42 7.48 -20.28
N ALA A 11 40.03 7.09 -21.40
CA ALA A 11 39.32 6.44 -22.50
C ALA A 11 38.70 5.09 -22.08
N LEU A 12 39.37 4.33 -21.22
CA LEU A 12 38.84 3.07 -20.67
C LEU A 12 37.66 3.29 -19.72
N VAL A 13 37.68 4.35 -18.89
CA VAL A 13 36.56 4.69 -18.00
C VAL A 13 35.33 5.16 -18.78
N VAL A 14 35.52 5.86 -19.90
CA VAL A 14 34.42 6.31 -20.77
C VAL A 14 33.83 5.17 -21.60
N LEU A 15 34.63 4.15 -21.98
CA LEU A 15 34.15 2.98 -22.73
C LEU A 15 33.44 1.93 -21.85
N VAL A 16 33.65 1.93 -20.53
CA VAL A 16 32.99 0.97 -19.59
C VAL A 16 31.65 1.50 -19.05
N ALA A 17 31.32 2.78 -19.28
CA ALA A 17 30.05 3.36 -18.86
C ALA A 17 29.19 3.78 -20.06
N PRO A 18 28.56 2.79 -20.72
CA PRO A 18 27.11 2.88 -20.84
C PRO A 18 26.45 1.49 -20.74
N ALA A 19 26.56 0.84 -19.58
CA ALA A 19 25.76 -0.36 -19.27
C ALA A 19 24.68 -0.11 -18.19
N LEU A 20 24.49 1.15 -17.76
CA LEU A 20 23.58 1.53 -16.67
C LEU A 20 22.32 2.28 -17.12
N ALA A 21 22.05 2.37 -18.42
CA ALA A 21 20.89 3.09 -18.95
C ALA A 21 19.88 2.20 -19.70
N ALA A 22 19.89 0.89 -19.43
CA ALA A 22 18.79 0.01 -19.78
C ALA A 22 18.28 -0.63 -18.49
N SER A 23 17.42 0.08 -17.75
CA SER A 23 16.56 -0.62 -16.80
C SER A 23 15.79 -1.65 -17.61
N PRO A 24 15.89 -2.96 -17.30
CA PRO A 24 15.07 -3.95 -17.96
C PRO A 24 13.62 -3.51 -17.79
N ALA A 25 12.85 -3.51 -18.88
CA ALA A 25 11.42 -3.22 -18.84
C ALA A 25 10.82 -3.98 -17.66
N SER A 26 10.42 -3.24 -16.62
CA SER A 26 10.07 -3.84 -15.34
C SER A 26 8.89 -4.78 -15.58
N LEU A 27 9.02 -6.04 -15.18
CA LEU A 27 7.92 -6.99 -15.25
C LEU A 27 6.67 -6.36 -14.60
N PRO A 28 5.48 -6.55 -15.20
CA PRO A 28 4.27 -5.96 -14.66
C PRO A 28 4.04 -6.39 -13.22
N GLN A 29 3.72 -5.45 -12.36
CA GLN A 29 3.53 -5.68 -10.92
C GLN A 29 2.29 -4.96 -10.41
N ILE A 30 1.81 -5.38 -9.24
CA ILE A 30 0.70 -4.71 -8.56
C ILE A 30 1.23 -3.49 -7.82
N TYR A 31 0.84 -2.30 -8.28
CA TYR A 31 1.01 -1.05 -7.55
C TYR A 31 -0.21 -0.81 -6.67
N TRP A 32 0.00 -0.27 -5.47
CA TRP A 32 -1.08 0.00 -4.53
C TRP A 32 -0.77 1.22 -3.67
N ARG A 33 -1.82 1.83 -3.14
CA ARG A 33 -1.76 2.86 -2.12
C ARG A 33 -3.03 2.86 -1.27
N THR A 34 -2.94 3.37 -0.05
CA THR A 34 -4.12 3.74 0.73
C THR A 34 -4.71 5.05 0.18
N VAL A 35 -6.04 5.13 0.09
CA VAL A 35 -6.75 6.33 -0.36
C VAL A 35 -7.07 7.25 0.81
N ASN A 36 -7.31 6.66 1.98
CA ASN A 36 -7.64 7.36 3.21
C ASN A 36 -6.86 6.76 4.38
N ASP A 37 -6.72 7.54 5.43
CA ASP A 37 -6.09 7.10 6.66
C ASP A 37 -7.01 6.12 7.40
N PRO A 38 -6.57 4.88 7.65
CA PRO A 38 -7.35 3.91 8.42
C PRO A 38 -7.59 4.41 9.85
N ARG A 39 -8.85 4.39 10.28
CA ARG A 39 -9.26 4.73 11.65
C ARG A 39 -10.25 3.72 12.21
N PRO A 40 -10.19 3.40 13.51
CA PRO A 40 -11.19 2.58 14.20
C PRO A 40 -12.62 3.11 14.00
N GLY A 41 -13.56 2.25 13.63
CA GLY A 41 -14.93 2.63 13.30
C GLY A 41 -15.12 3.31 11.94
N GLY A 42 -14.03 3.54 11.20
CA GLY A 42 -14.05 4.05 9.84
C GLY A 42 -13.89 2.93 8.80
N GLU A 43 -13.47 3.34 7.60
CA GLU A 43 -13.17 2.43 6.50
C GLU A 43 -11.70 2.58 6.10
N LEU A 44 -11.10 1.52 5.58
CA LEU A 44 -9.84 1.53 4.86
C LEU A 44 -10.13 1.27 3.39
N THR A 45 -9.75 2.21 2.54
CA THR A 45 -9.80 2.05 1.09
C THR A 45 -8.39 1.90 0.53
N VAL A 46 -8.14 0.79 -0.18
CA VAL A 46 -6.89 0.54 -0.89
C VAL A 46 -7.16 0.59 -2.39
N ALA A 47 -6.42 1.45 -3.09
CA ALA A 47 -6.43 1.51 -4.54
C ALA A 47 -5.24 0.72 -5.09
N PHE A 48 -5.46 -0.11 -6.10
CA PHE A 48 -4.42 -0.92 -6.72
C PHE A 48 -4.66 -1.18 -8.20
N PHE A 49 -3.60 -1.44 -8.95
CA PHE A 49 -3.67 -1.80 -10.36
C PHE A 49 -2.46 -2.63 -10.77
N LEU A 50 -2.63 -3.41 -11.84
CA LEU A 50 -1.54 -4.08 -12.53
C LEU A 50 -0.93 -3.12 -13.53
N GLY A 51 0.37 -2.92 -13.46
CA GLY A 51 1.05 -2.01 -14.37
C GLY A 51 2.52 -2.31 -14.54
N TYR A 52 3.16 -1.60 -15.45
CA TYR A 52 4.60 -1.61 -15.67
C TYR A 52 5.12 -0.17 -15.58
N LEU A 53 6.41 -0.01 -15.29
CA LEU A 53 7.06 1.30 -15.38
C LEU A 53 7.47 1.53 -16.84
N GLU A 54 6.88 2.53 -17.45
CA GLU A 54 7.28 3.07 -18.76
C GLU A 54 7.75 4.51 -18.50
N ASP A 55 9.00 4.83 -18.82
CA ASP A 55 9.61 6.14 -18.59
C ASP A 55 9.49 6.66 -17.15
N GLY A 56 9.60 5.75 -16.17
CA GLY A 56 9.49 6.05 -14.74
C GLY A 56 8.07 6.34 -14.26
N ARG A 57 7.06 6.22 -15.13
CA ARG A 57 5.64 6.38 -14.79
C ARG A 57 4.94 5.03 -14.82
N PRO A 58 4.11 4.71 -13.82
CA PRO A 58 3.35 3.47 -13.84
C PRO A 58 2.21 3.58 -14.86
N LYS A 59 2.14 2.62 -15.78
CA LYS A 59 1.10 2.52 -16.80
C LYS A 59 0.25 1.28 -16.54
N VAL A 60 -1.06 1.44 -16.63
CA VAL A 60 -2.04 0.39 -16.33
C VAL A 60 -2.12 -0.62 -17.48
N VAL A 61 -2.24 -1.90 -17.13
CA VAL A 61 -2.60 -2.97 -18.08
C VAL A 61 -4.12 -2.94 -18.32
N PRO A 62 -4.58 -2.66 -19.56
CA PRO A 62 -5.98 -2.27 -19.83
C PRO A 62 -7.01 -3.40 -19.67
N ASP A 63 -6.62 -4.67 -19.81
CA ASP A 63 -7.50 -5.84 -19.72
C ASP A 63 -7.39 -6.57 -18.36
N ALA A 64 -6.74 -5.94 -17.38
CA ALA A 64 -6.55 -6.57 -16.08
C ALA A 64 -7.87 -6.70 -15.32
N VAL A 65 -8.13 -7.92 -14.85
CA VAL A 65 -9.20 -8.28 -13.92
C VAL A 65 -8.62 -8.30 -12.51
N TYR A 66 -9.36 -7.76 -11.56
CA TYR A 66 -8.91 -7.58 -10.18
C TYR A 66 -9.77 -8.36 -9.20
N SER A 67 -9.14 -8.93 -8.18
CA SER A 67 -9.81 -9.50 -7.01
C SER A 67 -9.02 -9.18 -5.75
N ALA A 68 -9.71 -9.19 -4.61
CA ALA A 68 -9.10 -8.97 -3.30
C ALA A 68 -9.65 -9.98 -2.30
N ALA A 69 -8.80 -10.43 -1.38
CA ALA A 69 -9.21 -11.30 -0.29
C ALA A 69 -8.64 -10.83 1.05
N MET A 70 -9.43 -10.98 2.10
CA MET A 70 -9.06 -10.69 3.49
C MET A 70 -9.35 -11.91 4.35
N GLY A 71 -8.36 -12.42 5.08
CA GLY A 71 -8.54 -13.60 5.93
C GLY A 71 -9.06 -14.84 5.19
N GLY A 72 -8.70 -14.99 3.91
CA GLY A 72 -9.16 -16.09 3.06
C GLY A 72 -10.56 -15.93 2.45
N LYS A 73 -11.25 -14.81 2.69
CA LYS A 73 -12.55 -14.51 2.07
C LYS A 73 -12.40 -13.42 1.02
N GLU A 74 -13.11 -13.57 -0.11
CA GLU A 74 -13.17 -12.52 -1.13
C GLU A 74 -13.87 -11.27 -0.60
N VAL A 75 -13.36 -10.11 -0.99
CA VAL A 75 -13.86 -8.79 -0.64
C VAL A 75 -14.28 -8.08 -1.93
N PRO A 76 -15.42 -7.36 -1.94
CA PRO A 76 -15.86 -6.65 -3.13
C PRO A 76 -14.81 -5.65 -3.62
N VAL A 77 -14.57 -5.65 -4.93
CA VAL A 77 -13.66 -4.74 -5.63
C VAL A 77 -14.45 -3.89 -6.61
N ARG A 78 -14.27 -2.58 -6.55
CA ARG A 78 -14.82 -1.62 -7.52
C ARG A 78 -13.72 -1.18 -8.47
N VAL A 79 -13.96 -1.18 -9.77
CA VAL A 79 -12.96 -0.79 -10.77
C VAL A 79 -13.39 0.51 -11.45
N GLU A 80 -12.52 1.51 -11.45
CA GLU A 80 -12.78 2.82 -12.05
C GLU A 80 -11.50 3.31 -12.76
N GLY A 81 -11.59 3.60 -14.06
CA GLY A 81 -10.44 4.08 -14.84
C GLY A 81 -9.23 3.14 -14.89
N GLY A 82 -9.45 1.82 -14.80
CA GLY A 82 -8.37 0.82 -14.75
C GLY A 82 -7.69 0.69 -13.39
N ILE A 83 -8.24 1.31 -12.34
CA ILE A 83 -7.77 1.18 -10.97
C ILE A 83 -8.85 0.46 -10.16
N ALA A 84 -8.43 -0.58 -9.43
CA ALA A 84 -9.27 -1.31 -8.51
C ALA A 84 -9.25 -0.67 -7.12
N TYR A 85 -10.39 -0.67 -6.46
CA TYR A 85 -10.60 -0.13 -5.13
C TYR A 85 -11.24 -1.21 -4.27
N VAL A 86 -10.62 -1.50 -3.14
CA VAL A 86 -11.18 -2.36 -2.09
C VAL A 86 -11.41 -1.52 -0.86
N THR A 87 -12.61 -1.60 -0.29
CA THR A 87 -13.00 -0.87 0.91
C THR A 87 -13.36 -1.87 2.00
N VAL A 88 -12.77 -1.68 3.18
CA VAL A 88 -12.92 -2.59 4.32
C VAL A 88 -13.23 -1.77 5.57
N GLY A 89 -14.30 -2.14 6.29
CA GLY A 89 -14.62 -1.53 7.58
C GLY A 89 -13.59 -1.90 8.65
N ILE A 90 -13.16 -0.92 9.44
CA ILE A 90 -12.30 -1.15 10.60
C ILE A 90 -13.18 -1.19 11.85
N PRO A 91 -13.16 -2.28 12.63
CA PRO A 91 -13.94 -2.39 13.86
C PRO A 91 -13.59 -1.28 14.87
N MET A 92 -14.59 -0.75 15.59
CA MET A 92 -14.34 0.23 16.67
C MET A 92 -13.52 -0.37 17.81
N GLU A 93 -13.61 -1.69 18.00
CA GLU A 93 -12.86 -2.44 19.01
C GLU A 93 -11.34 -2.35 18.77
N ALA A 94 -10.91 -2.04 17.54
CA ALA A 94 -9.51 -1.80 17.20
C ALA A 94 -9.02 -0.40 17.59
N ILE A 95 -9.65 0.25 18.56
CA ILE A 95 -9.31 1.59 19.06
C ILE A 95 -7.84 1.73 19.51
N GLY A 96 -7.22 0.64 19.96
CA GLY A 96 -5.80 0.57 20.32
C GLY A 96 -4.83 0.52 19.13
N GLY A 97 -5.34 0.53 17.90
CA GLY A 97 -4.58 0.30 16.68
C GLY A 97 -4.64 -1.17 16.24
N GLY A 98 -4.05 -1.45 15.08
CA GLY A 98 -4.11 -2.78 14.50
C GLY A 98 -3.53 -2.84 13.10
N ARG A 99 -3.85 -3.94 12.41
CA ARG A 99 -3.40 -4.22 11.05
C ARG A 99 -4.53 -4.85 10.23
N VAL A 100 -4.58 -4.48 8.96
CA VAL A 100 -5.45 -5.10 7.95
C VAL A 100 -4.55 -5.72 6.90
N ALA A 101 -4.69 -7.02 6.67
CA ALA A 101 -3.95 -7.76 5.66
C ALA A 101 -4.88 -8.10 4.48
N LEU A 102 -4.47 -7.70 3.28
CA LEU A 102 -5.20 -7.89 2.04
C LEU A 102 -4.33 -8.61 1.01
N ASN A 103 -4.88 -9.66 0.40
CA ASN A 103 -4.30 -10.30 -0.76
C ASN A 103 -4.94 -9.69 -2.01
N LEU A 104 -4.18 -8.87 -2.72
CA LEU A 104 -4.60 -8.23 -3.95
C LEU A 104 -4.15 -9.09 -5.13
N THR A 105 -5.07 -9.46 -6.00
CA THR A 105 -4.77 -10.26 -7.19
C THR A 105 -5.17 -9.47 -8.42
N ALA A 106 -4.32 -9.51 -9.44
CA ALA A 106 -4.59 -8.94 -10.74
C ALA A 106 -4.13 -9.90 -11.83
N ARG A 107 -5.01 -10.13 -12.81
CA ARG A 107 -4.78 -11.06 -13.92
C ARG A 107 -5.12 -10.39 -15.24
N SER A 108 -4.27 -10.54 -16.25
CA SER A 108 -4.55 -10.18 -17.63
C SER A 108 -4.42 -11.43 -18.51
N GLU A 109 -5.47 -11.73 -19.26
CA GLU A 109 -5.46 -12.86 -20.18
C GLU A 109 -4.68 -12.55 -21.45
N MET A 110 -4.79 -11.32 -21.98
CA MET A 110 -4.12 -10.94 -23.23
C MET A 110 -2.60 -11.00 -23.11
N TYR A 111 -2.07 -10.62 -21.94
CA TYR A 111 -0.63 -10.60 -21.68
C TYR A 111 -0.15 -11.84 -20.91
N GLY A 112 -1.04 -12.77 -20.55
CA GLY A 112 -0.70 -13.98 -19.82
C GLY A 112 -0.11 -13.72 -18.43
N ILE A 113 -0.52 -12.64 -17.76
CA ILE A 113 0.02 -12.22 -16.46
C ILE A 113 -0.97 -12.56 -15.37
N SER A 114 -0.49 -13.17 -14.29
CA SER A 114 -1.24 -13.31 -13.05
C SER A 114 -0.32 -13.00 -11.88
N GLN A 115 -0.67 -12.00 -11.09
CA GLN A 115 0.07 -11.61 -9.91
C GLN A 115 -0.84 -11.54 -8.70
N THR A 116 -0.28 -11.93 -7.55
CA THR A 116 -0.89 -11.76 -6.25
C THR A 116 0.11 -11.08 -5.33
N ARG A 117 -0.34 -10.04 -4.62
CA ARG A 117 0.46 -9.27 -3.68
C ARG A 117 -0.27 -9.18 -2.35
N SER A 118 0.41 -9.63 -1.29
CA SER A 118 -0.05 -9.40 0.08
C SER A 118 0.34 -7.98 0.51
N VAL A 119 -0.63 -7.24 1.05
CA VAL A 119 -0.51 -5.88 1.51
C VAL A 119 -0.97 -5.82 2.95
N GLU A 120 -0.13 -5.29 3.83
CA GLU A 120 -0.44 -5.08 5.23
C GLU A 120 -0.51 -3.57 5.49
N VAL A 121 -1.68 -3.09 5.91
CA VAL A 121 -1.90 -1.70 6.30
C VAL A 121 -2.01 -1.65 7.81
N THR A 122 -1.05 -0.98 8.45
CA THR A 122 -1.02 -0.78 9.89
C THR A 122 -1.62 0.58 10.24
N PHE A 123 -2.39 0.62 11.33
CA PHE A 123 -2.98 1.84 11.85
C PHE A 123 -2.75 1.96 13.36
N GLY A 124 -2.53 3.19 13.80
CA GLY A 124 -2.25 3.51 15.20
C GLY A 124 -3.52 3.62 16.05
N PRO A 125 -3.35 3.81 17.37
CA PRO A 125 -4.46 4.06 18.28
C PRO A 125 -5.18 5.37 17.94
N ASP A 126 -6.51 5.37 18.08
CA ASP A 126 -7.32 6.58 17.94
C ASP A 126 -7.31 7.35 19.26
N LEU A 127 -6.25 8.12 19.48
CA LEU A 127 -6.07 8.92 20.69
C LEU A 127 -7.27 9.85 20.97
N PRO A 128 -7.84 10.58 19.99
CA PRO A 128 -9.06 11.35 20.20
C PRO A 128 -10.23 10.51 20.76
N ALA A 129 -10.50 9.34 20.17
CA ALA A 129 -11.59 8.47 20.63
C ALA A 129 -11.31 7.92 22.04
N ILE A 130 -10.06 7.56 22.34
CA ILE A 130 -9.65 7.09 23.67
C ILE A 130 -9.86 8.19 24.71
N LEU A 131 -9.40 9.42 24.42
CA LEU A 131 -9.56 10.56 25.32
C LEU A 131 -11.04 10.90 25.53
N ALA A 132 -11.87 10.82 24.49
CA ALA A 132 -13.31 11.01 24.60
C ALA A 132 -13.94 9.96 25.54
N LEU A 133 -13.64 8.67 25.35
CA LEU A 133 -14.13 7.60 26.22
C LEU A 133 -13.71 7.79 27.69
N LEU A 134 -12.45 8.17 27.92
CA LEU A 134 -11.95 8.47 29.25
C LEU A 134 -12.73 9.65 29.86
N SER A 135 -12.93 10.74 29.12
CA SER A 135 -13.68 11.90 29.61
C SER A 135 -15.14 11.59 29.99
N LEU A 136 -15.80 10.69 29.26
CA LEU A 136 -17.16 10.21 29.56
C LEU A 136 -17.20 9.29 30.79
N SER A 137 -16.13 8.54 31.05
CA SER A 137 -16.05 7.62 32.20
C SER A 137 -15.84 8.33 33.54
N VAL A 138 -15.17 9.49 33.54
CA VAL A 138 -14.87 10.27 34.75
C VAL A 138 -16.13 10.68 35.55
N PRO A 139 -17.18 11.27 34.94
CA PRO A 139 -18.40 11.63 35.67
C PRO A 139 -19.25 10.44 36.14
N LEU A 140 -19.07 9.25 35.55
CA LEU A 140 -19.75 8.01 35.96
C LEU A 140 -19.10 7.36 37.18
N VAL A 141 -17.77 7.44 37.30
CA VAL A 141 -17.01 6.84 38.41
C VAL A 141 -16.96 7.75 39.64
N LEU A 142 -16.94 9.08 39.45
CA LEU A 142 -16.90 10.06 40.54
C LEU A 142 -17.97 9.85 41.63
N PRO A 143 -19.27 9.71 41.30
CA PRO A 143 -20.30 9.54 42.33
C PRO A 143 -20.17 8.18 43.07
N LEU A 144 -19.59 7.15 42.45
CA LEU A 144 -19.37 5.85 43.10
C LEU A 144 -18.21 5.87 44.11
N VAL A 145 -17.19 6.69 43.86
CA VAL A 145 -16.04 6.86 44.77
C VAL A 145 -16.37 7.84 45.91
N VAL A 146 -17.09 8.92 45.62
CA VAL A 146 -17.47 9.94 46.61
C VAL A 146 -18.49 9.40 47.62
N ARG A 147 -19.39 8.48 47.23
CA ARG A 147 -20.38 7.89 48.14
C ARG A 147 -19.82 6.84 49.11
N ARG A 148 -18.53 6.49 49.01
CA ARG A 148 -17.83 5.52 49.87
C ARG A 148 -16.89 6.18 50.90
N ARG A 149 -16.88 7.52 51.00
CA ARG A 149 -16.31 8.26 52.14
C ARG A 149 -17.43 8.78 53.02
#